data_AF-A0A847GY45-F1
#
_entry.id   AF-A0A847GY45-F1
#
_cell.length_a   1.000
_cell.length_b   1.000
_cell.length_c   1.000
_cell.angle_alpha   90.00
_cell.angle_beta   90.00
_cell.angle_gamma   90.00
#
_symmetry.space_group_name_H-M   'P 1'
#
loop_
_entity.id
_entity.type
_entity.pdbx_description
1 polymer ?
#
loop_
_entity_poly.entity_id
_entity_poly.type
_entity_poly.pdbx_seq_one_letter_code
_entity_poly.pdbx_strand_id
1 'polypeptide(L)'
;MRTWTDSSGKYTVEAEFVDFEDGQVRLKKRDGKVIPIALKRLSVADRKHLQAKFGIELERKPVFGRVTAVGDKRLGLCEIHFTDPVDAFKGQAVELYRDGVLIGAFRVVAARGQDVVAENAILRAKVGDEARIVEPPPDGLSP
;
A
#
# COMPACT_ATOMS: atom_id res chain seq x y z
N MET A 1 -8.81 -10.75 -25.24
CA MET A 1 -8.57 -9.33 -25.58
C MET A 1 -9.63 -8.45 -24.94
N ARG A 2 -9.26 -7.29 -24.38
CA ARG A 2 -10.19 -6.32 -23.75
C ARG A 2 -9.74 -4.89 -23.98
N THR A 3 -10.62 -3.92 -23.73
CA THR A 3 -10.28 -2.50 -23.72
C THR A 3 -9.67 -2.12 -22.38
N TRP A 4 -8.47 -1.56 -22.42
CA TRP A 4 -7.74 -1.00 -21.29
C TRP A 4 -7.83 0.51 -21.35
N THR A 5 -7.95 1.15 -20.19
CA THR A 5 -8.13 2.58 -20.06
C THR A 5 -7.03 3.16 -19.18
N ASP A 6 -6.55 4.35 -19.51
CA ASP A 6 -5.58 5.04 -18.67
C ASP A 6 -6.23 5.65 -17.41
N SER A 7 -5.42 6.08 -16.45
CA SER A 7 -5.88 6.68 -15.19
C SER A 7 -6.70 7.95 -15.38
N SER A 8 -6.51 8.68 -16.48
CA SER A 8 -7.28 9.88 -16.82
C SER A 8 -8.59 9.58 -17.56
N GLY A 9 -8.80 8.35 -18.03
CA GLY A 9 -9.96 7.97 -18.83
C GLY A 9 -9.95 8.49 -20.27
N LYS A 10 -8.91 9.22 -20.69
CA LYS A 10 -8.83 9.86 -22.01
C LYS A 10 -8.31 8.92 -23.10
N TYR A 11 -7.51 7.94 -22.71
CA TYR A 11 -6.88 7.01 -23.63
C TYR A 11 -7.36 5.61 -23.35
N THR A 12 -7.82 4.95 -24.41
CA THR A 12 -8.19 3.53 -24.39
C THR A 12 -7.39 2.76 -25.43
N VAL A 13 -7.13 1.50 -25.15
CA VAL A 13 -6.41 0.59 -26.04
C VAL A 13 -7.00 -0.81 -25.95
N GLU A 14 -7.34 -1.39 -27.09
CA GLU A 14 -7.69 -2.81 -27.16
C GLU A 14 -6.42 -3.66 -27.16
N ALA A 15 -6.25 -4.46 -26.12
CA ALA A 15 -5.07 -5.29 -25.95
C ALA A 15 -5.34 -6.53 -25.10
N GLU A 16 -4.43 -7.48 -25.17
CA GLU A 16 -4.35 -8.63 -24.29
C GLU A 16 -3.23 -8.44 -23.27
N PHE A 17 -3.50 -8.82 -22.01
CA PHE A 17 -2.48 -8.86 -20.99
C PHE A 17 -1.47 -9.96 -21.31
N VAL A 18 -0.18 -9.61 -21.35
CA VAL A 18 0.90 -10.56 -21.59
C VAL A 18 1.55 -10.93 -20.27
N ASP A 19 2.04 -9.93 -19.53
CA ASP A 19 2.80 -10.14 -18.31
C ASP A 19 2.92 -8.84 -17.48
N PHE A 20 3.40 -8.95 -16.25
CA PHE A 20 3.69 -7.85 -15.34
C PHE A 20 5.09 -8.00 -14.73
N GLU A 21 5.95 -7.02 -14.98
CA GLU A 21 7.34 -7.00 -14.51
C GLU A 21 7.74 -5.55 -14.21
N ASP A 22 8.56 -5.32 -13.17
CA ASP A 22 9.07 -4.01 -12.80
C ASP A 22 8.00 -2.91 -12.62
N GLY A 23 6.81 -3.28 -12.11
CA GLY A 23 5.70 -2.35 -11.94
C GLY A 23 5.02 -1.94 -13.26
N GLN A 24 5.34 -2.61 -14.37
CA GLN A 24 4.81 -2.35 -15.70
C GLN A 24 4.01 -3.54 -16.23
N VAL A 25 2.83 -3.22 -16.76
CA VAL A 25 1.94 -4.15 -17.44
C VAL A 25 2.31 -4.17 -18.91
N ARG A 26 2.66 -5.34 -19.43
CA ARG A 26 2.91 -5.56 -20.86
C ARG A 26 1.59 -5.93 -21.53
N LEU A 27 1.13 -5.09 -22.45
CA LEU A 27 -0.11 -5.27 -23.19
C LEU A 27 0.17 -5.49 -24.68
N LYS A 28 -0.33 -6.59 -25.24
CA LYS A 28 -0.26 -6.89 -26.68
C LYS A 28 -1.48 -6.35 -27.39
N LYS A 29 -1.30 -5.33 -28.21
CA LYS A 29 -2.34 -4.74 -29.04
C LYS A 29 -2.78 -5.70 -30.15
N ARG A 30 -3.91 -5.37 -30.79
CA ARG A 30 -4.44 -6.14 -31.94
C ARG A 30 -3.49 -6.21 -33.14
N ASP A 31 -2.65 -5.20 -33.32
CA ASP A 31 -1.59 -5.17 -34.36
C ASP A 31 -0.39 -6.08 -34.03
N GLY A 32 -0.42 -6.78 -32.90
CA GLY A 32 0.66 -7.65 -32.41
C GLY A 32 1.75 -6.92 -31.64
N LYS A 33 1.73 -5.58 -31.59
CA LYS A 33 2.72 -4.77 -30.86
C LYS A 33 2.49 -4.90 -29.36
N VAL A 34 3.55 -5.19 -28.62
CA VAL A 34 3.54 -5.16 -27.16
C VAL A 34 3.96 -3.76 -26.69
N ILE A 35 3.17 -3.17 -25.80
CA ILE A 35 3.48 -1.90 -25.15
C ILE A 35 3.56 -2.07 -23.63
N PRO A 36 4.61 -1.54 -22.98
CA PRO A 36 4.65 -1.44 -21.53
C PRO A 36 3.84 -0.24 -21.05
N ILE A 37 2.98 -0.44 -20.06
CA ILE A 37 2.23 0.61 -19.37
C ILE A 37 2.44 0.43 -17.87
N ALA A 38 2.93 1.47 -17.18
CA ALA A 38 3.04 1.43 -15.73
C ALA A 38 1.66 1.16 -15.10
N LEU A 39 1.57 0.21 -14.16
CA LEU A 39 0.30 -0.21 -13.57
C LEU A 39 -0.49 0.97 -12.98
N LYS A 40 0.21 1.94 -12.37
CA LYS A 40 -0.36 3.21 -11.85
C LYS A 40 -1.04 4.08 -12.91
N ARG A 41 -0.67 3.95 -14.19
CA ARG A 41 -1.25 4.68 -15.31
C ARG A 41 -2.49 4.01 -15.89
N LEU A 42 -2.83 2.79 -15.46
CA LEU A 42 -4.10 2.17 -15.81
C LEU A 42 -5.23 2.69 -14.91
N SER A 43 -6.45 2.63 -15.41
CA SER A 43 -7.64 2.99 -14.65
C SER A 43 -7.80 2.11 -13.41
N VAL A 44 -8.54 2.59 -12.41
CA VAL A 44 -8.82 1.82 -11.19
C VAL A 44 -9.47 0.47 -11.53
N ALA A 45 -10.39 0.45 -12.49
CA ALA A 45 -11.08 -0.77 -12.92
C ALA A 45 -10.12 -1.78 -13.55
N ASP A 46 -9.18 -1.31 -14.38
CA ASP A 46 -8.19 -2.17 -15.04
C ASP A 46 -7.16 -2.71 -14.05
N ARG A 47 -6.74 -1.90 -13.08
CA ARG A 47 -5.89 -2.35 -11.98
C ARG A 47 -6.58 -3.44 -11.15
N LYS A 48 -7.86 -3.25 -10.80
CA LYS A 48 -8.65 -4.27 -10.09
C LYS A 48 -8.80 -5.55 -10.90
N HIS A 49 -8.99 -5.44 -12.22
CA HIS A 49 -9.04 -6.62 -13.08
C HIS A 49 -7.72 -7.41 -13.06
N LEU A 50 -6.58 -6.71 -13.10
CA LEU A 50 -5.26 -7.34 -13.03
C LEU A 50 -5.00 -8.01 -11.68
N GLN A 51 -5.38 -7.34 -10.59
CA GLN A 51 -5.28 -7.90 -9.24
C GLN A 51 -6.15 -9.15 -9.09
N ALA A 52 -7.42 -9.09 -9.47
CA ALA A 52 -8.36 -10.19 -9.31
C ALA A 52 -8.02 -11.40 -10.19
N LYS A 53 -7.53 -11.18 -11.42
CA LYS A 53 -7.32 -12.25 -12.40
C LYS A 53 -5.91 -12.83 -12.40
N PHE A 54 -4.91 -12.01 -12.07
CA PHE A 54 -3.50 -12.38 -12.21
C PHE A 54 -2.69 -12.17 -10.92
N GLY A 55 -3.33 -11.75 -9.81
CA GLY A 55 -2.64 -11.51 -8.53
C GLY A 55 -1.63 -10.37 -8.58
N ILE A 56 -1.75 -9.48 -9.57
CA ILE A 56 -0.83 -8.37 -9.76
C ILE A 56 -1.16 -7.28 -8.76
N GLU A 57 -0.25 -7.09 -7.80
CA GLU A 57 -0.22 -5.93 -6.94
C GLU A 57 0.75 -4.91 -7.54
N LEU A 58 0.49 -3.61 -7.37
CA LEU A 58 1.60 -2.66 -7.42
C LEU A 58 2.64 -3.19 -6.42
N GLU A 59 3.94 -3.14 -6.73
CA GLU A 59 5.00 -3.25 -5.73
C GLU A 59 4.77 -2.12 -4.70
N ARG A 60 3.83 -2.36 -3.79
CA ARG A 60 3.47 -1.51 -2.68
C ARG A 60 4.57 -1.84 -1.70
N LYS A 61 5.74 -1.23 -1.90
CA LYS A 61 6.76 -1.22 -0.88
C LYS A 61 6.04 -0.80 0.39
N PRO A 62 6.00 -1.66 1.43
CA PRO A 62 5.41 -1.27 2.68
C PRO A 62 6.05 0.05 3.07
N VAL A 63 5.23 1.01 3.48
CA VAL A 63 5.79 2.21 4.09
C VAL A 63 6.35 1.72 5.42
N PHE A 64 7.68 1.58 5.45
CA PHE A 64 8.40 1.09 6.62
C PHE A 64 8.69 2.28 7.53
N GLY A 65 8.25 2.16 8.77
CA GLY A 65 8.61 3.05 9.85
C GLY A 65 9.45 2.33 10.88
N ARG A 66 10.24 3.09 11.62
CA ARG A 66 10.93 2.60 12.81
C ARG A 66 10.29 3.22 14.03
N VAL A 67 10.05 2.40 15.05
CA VAL A 67 9.64 2.91 16.36
C VAL A 67 10.87 3.56 17.02
N THR A 68 10.86 4.88 17.14
CA THR A 68 11.96 5.68 17.71
C THR A 68 11.67 6.08 19.15
N ALA A 69 10.41 6.30 19.52
CA ALA A 69 9.99 6.63 20.88
C ALA A 69 8.63 5.99 21.24
N VAL A 70 8.60 5.29 22.37
CA VAL A 70 7.37 4.77 22.98
C VAL A 70 6.97 5.80 24.04
N GLY A 71 5.84 6.48 23.84
CA GLY A 71 5.47 7.68 24.58
C GLY A 71 5.08 7.42 26.04
N ASP A 72 4.57 8.48 26.68
CA ASP A 72 4.28 8.52 28.11
C ASP A 72 3.34 7.38 28.53
N LYS A 73 3.79 6.53 29.47
CA LYS A 73 3.02 5.42 30.03
C LYS A 73 1.64 5.84 30.56
N ARG A 74 1.43 7.13 30.87
CA ARG A 74 0.16 7.68 31.35
C ARG A 74 -0.87 7.90 30.23
N LEU A 75 -0.43 8.10 28.99
CA LEU A 75 -1.29 8.38 27.83
C LEU A 75 -1.31 7.25 26.80
N GLY A 76 -0.41 6.28 26.89
CA GLY A 76 -0.41 5.10 26.00
C GLY A 76 -0.15 5.45 24.52
N LEU A 77 0.55 6.56 24.27
CA LEU A 77 0.87 7.04 22.93
C LEU A 77 2.22 6.49 22.49
N CYS A 78 2.37 6.09 21.24
CA CYS A 78 3.66 5.77 20.62
C CYS A 78 3.93 6.72 19.46
N GLU A 79 5.17 7.17 19.31
CA GLU A 79 5.63 7.94 18.16
C GLU A 79 6.42 7.02 17.23
N ILE A 80 6.00 7.01 15.97
CA ILE A 80 6.62 6.16 14.96
C ILE A 80 7.10 7.08 13.84
N HIS A 81 8.38 6.95 13.54
CA HIS A 81 9.02 7.73 12.51
C HIS A 81 9.10 6.92 11.23
N PHE A 82 8.53 7.45 10.16
CA PHE A 82 8.51 6.81 8.85
C PHE A 82 9.56 7.40 7.91
N THR A 83 10.13 6.57 7.04
CA THR A 83 11.10 7.04 6.04
C THR A 83 10.46 7.89 4.95
N ASP A 84 9.18 7.66 4.68
CA ASP A 84 8.40 8.34 3.67
C ASP A 84 7.31 9.21 4.32
N PRO A 85 6.91 10.35 3.70
CA PRO A 85 5.84 11.19 4.21
C PRO A 85 4.54 10.42 4.39
N VAL A 86 3.93 10.53 5.57
CA VAL A 86 2.78 9.72 5.99
C VAL A 86 1.44 10.45 5.97
N ASP A 87 1.41 11.71 5.53
CA ASP A 87 0.21 12.54 5.57
C ASP A 87 -0.97 11.93 4.77
N ALA A 88 -0.69 11.08 3.77
CA ALA A 88 -1.69 10.35 2.98
C ALA A 88 -2.31 9.14 3.72
N PHE A 89 -1.80 8.74 4.88
CA PHE A 89 -2.12 7.48 5.55
C PHE A 89 -2.97 7.64 6.81
N LYS A 90 -3.54 8.83 7.04
CA LYS A 90 -4.50 9.04 8.13
C LYS A 90 -5.67 8.07 8.02
N GLY A 91 -5.96 7.32 9.08
CA GLY A 91 -7.01 6.30 9.10
C GLY A 91 -6.60 4.91 8.61
N GLN A 92 -5.37 4.73 8.11
CA GLN A 92 -4.85 3.41 7.76
C GLN A 92 -4.44 2.61 9.00
N ALA A 93 -4.36 1.29 8.86
CA ALA A 93 -3.84 0.41 9.90
C ALA A 93 -2.32 0.40 9.84
N VAL A 94 -1.67 0.23 10.99
CA VAL A 94 -0.23 0.01 11.09
C VAL A 94 -0.02 -1.25 11.89
N GLU A 95 0.76 -2.16 11.34
CA GLU A 95 1.22 -3.37 12.00
C GLU A 95 2.63 -3.15 12.54
N LEU A 96 2.88 -3.69 13.73
CA LEU A 96 4.18 -3.68 14.38
C LEU A 96 4.79 -5.07 14.34
N TYR A 97 6.06 -5.13 13.98
CA TYR A 97 6.83 -6.34 13.86
C TYR A 97 8.07 -6.28 14.75
N ARG A 98 8.41 -7.42 15.37
CA ARG A 98 9.69 -7.64 16.04
C ARG A 98 10.29 -8.93 15.52
N ASP A 99 11.51 -8.85 14.99
CA ASP A 99 12.21 -9.99 14.41
C ASP A 99 11.35 -10.74 13.37
N GLY A 100 10.55 -9.98 12.59
CA GLY A 100 9.62 -10.52 11.59
C GLY A 100 8.29 -11.07 12.13
N VAL A 101 8.06 -11.05 13.44
CA VAL A 101 6.81 -11.51 14.06
C VAL A 101 5.87 -10.33 14.34
N LEU A 102 4.61 -10.44 13.91
CA LEU A 102 3.56 -9.46 14.20
C LEU A 102 3.30 -9.39 15.73
N ILE A 103 3.55 -8.24 16.33
CA ILE A 103 3.37 -8.02 17.77
C ILE A 103 2.15 -7.16 18.13
N GLY A 104 1.54 -6.49 17.13
CA GLY A 104 0.33 -5.71 17.32
C GLY A 104 -0.05 -4.91 16.08
N ALA A 105 -1.24 -4.32 16.11
CA ALA A 105 -1.71 -3.41 15.08
C ALA A 105 -2.56 -2.29 15.70
N PHE A 106 -2.55 -1.10 15.10
CA PHE A 106 -3.36 0.05 15.51
C PHE A 106 -3.72 0.91 14.30
N ARG A 107 -4.58 1.92 14.49
CA ARG A 107 -4.98 2.85 13.43
C ARG A 107 -4.25 4.19 13.58
N VAL A 108 -3.78 4.75 12.48
CA VAL A 108 -3.20 6.11 12.45
C VAL A 108 -4.28 7.13 12.80
N VAL A 109 -4.17 7.78 13.96
CA VAL A 109 -5.12 8.83 14.37
C VAL A 109 -4.69 10.22 13.90
N ALA A 110 -3.38 10.46 13.87
CA ALA A 110 -2.79 11.68 13.34
C ALA A 110 -1.40 11.39 12.75
N ALA A 111 -1.08 12.13 11.69
CA ALA A 111 0.24 12.15 11.07
C ALA A 111 0.66 13.61 10.88
N ARG A 112 1.96 13.90 11.06
CA ARG A 112 2.57 15.18 10.73
C ARG A 112 3.90 14.93 10.05
N GLY A 113 3.95 15.08 8.73
CA GLY A 113 5.17 14.86 7.97
C GLY A 113 5.57 13.38 8.00
N GLN A 114 6.59 13.04 8.79
CA GLN A 114 7.10 11.67 8.96
C GLN A 114 6.68 11.01 10.28
N ASP A 115 6.08 11.77 11.19
CA ASP A 115 5.74 11.29 12.51
C ASP A 115 4.26 10.89 12.57
N VAL A 116 4.00 9.66 13.01
CA VAL A 116 2.66 9.15 13.28
C VAL A 116 2.43 9.08 14.77
N VAL A 117 1.30 9.63 15.19
CA VAL A 117 0.75 9.41 16.53
C VAL A 117 -0.29 8.32 16.45
N ALA A 118 -0.11 7.31 17.30
CA ALA A 118 -1.00 6.16 17.43
C ALA A 118 -1.64 6.15 18.82
N GLU A 119 -2.97 6.08 18.88
CA GLU A 119 -3.71 5.80 20.11
C GLU A 119 -3.88 4.28 20.27
N ASN A 120 -3.66 3.77 21.49
CA ASN A 120 -3.79 2.35 21.82
C ASN A 120 -2.85 1.41 21.04
N ALA A 121 -1.73 1.91 20.51
CA ALA A 121 -0.63 1.05 20.07
C ALA A 121 -0.16 0.29 21.31
N ILE A 122 -0.64 -0.96 21.42
CA ILE A 122 -0.50 -1.83 22.57
C ILE A 122 0.93 -1.70 23.10
N LEU A 123 1.04 -1.52 24.42
CA LEU A 123 2.21 -1.33 25.29
C LEU A 123 3.40 -2.32 25.09
N ARG A 124 3.40 -3.09 24.00
CA ARG A 124 4.39 -4.06 23.54
C ARG A 124 5.40 -3.50 22.55
N ALA A 125 5.09 -2.38 21.88
CA ALA A 125 6.04 -1.70 21.01
C ALA A 125 7.30 -1.31 21.82
N LYS A 126 8.47 -1.55 21.28
CA LYS A 126 9.77 -1.15 21.81
C LYS A 126 10.50 -0.34 20.76
N VAL A 127 11.38 0.53 21.23
CA VAL A 127 12.32 1.24 20.34
C VAL A 127 13.09 0.21 19.52
N GLY A 128 13.11 0.40 18.20
CA GLY A 128 13.75 -0.51 17.26
C GLY A 128 12.81 -1.52 16.60
N ASP A 129 11.57 -1.67 17.07
CA ASP A 129 10.56 -2.47 16.35
C ASP A 129 10.26 -1.82 14.98
N GLU A 130 9.85 -2.66 14.03
CA GLU A 130 9.47 -2.23 12.69
C GLU A 130 7.97 -1.94 12.65
N ALA A 131 7.60 -0.83 12.02
CA ALA A 131 6.21 -0.49 11.76
C ALA A 131 5.94 -0.56 10.26
N ARG A 132 4.79 -1.10 9.87
CA ARG A 132 4.38 -1.20 8.47
C ARG A 132 2.96 -0.69 8.35
N ILE A 133 2.76 0.28 7.47
CA ILE A 133 1.40 0.74 7.16
C ILE A 133 0.73 -0.32 6.29
N VAL A 134 -0.41 -0.82 6.76
CA VAL A 134 -1.26 -1.76 6.05
C VAL A 134 -2.51 -1.00 5.62
N GLU A 135 -2.78 -1.02 4.33
CA GLU A 135 -4.07 -0.51 3.86
C GLU A 135 -5.19 -1.40 4.42
N PRO A 136 -6.33 -0.81 4.81
CA PRO A 136 -7.51 -1.62 5.09
C PRO A 136 -7.81 -2.48 3.85
N PRO A 137 -8.26 -3.74 4.04
CA PRO A 137 -8.69 -4.56 2.90
C PRO A 137 -9.68 -3.75 2.07
N PRO A 138 -9.61 -3.81 0.72
CA PRO A 138 -10.56 -3.10 -0.11
C PRO A 138 -11.96 -3.50 0.34
N ASP A 139 -12.78 -2.51 0.73
CA ASP A 139 -14.18 -2.73 1.13
C ASP A 139 -14.83 -3.72 0.15
N GLY A 140 -15.18 -4.91 0.64
CA GLY A 140 -15.82 -5.96 -0.15
C GLY A 140 -15.25 -7.37 -0.05
N LEU A 141 -14.17 -7.62 0.70
CA LEU A 141 -13.78 -8.99 1.08
C LEU A 141 -14.04 -9.19 2.57
N SER A 142 -15.28 -9.57 2.89
CA SER A 142 -15.59 -10.24 4.15
C SER A 142 -15.00 -11.66 4.12
N PRO A 143 -14.46 -12.17 5.25
CA PRO A 143 -13.96 -13.54 5.37
C PRO A 143 -15.06 -14.59 5.16
#